data_AF-A0A924NNP6-F1
#
_entry.id   AF-A0A924NNP6-F1
#
_cell.length_a   1.000
_cell.length_b   1.000
_cell.length_c   1.000
_cell.angle_alpha   90.00
_cell.angle_beta   90.00
_cell.angle_gamma   90.00
#
_symmetry.space_group_name_H-M   'P 1'
#
loop_
_entity.id
_entity.type
_entity.pdbx_description
1 polymer ?
#
loop_
_entity_poly.entity_id
_entity_poly.type
_entity_poly.pdbx_seq_one_letter_code
_entity_poly.pdbx_strand_id
1 'polypeptide(L)'
;MTSALDLHRLLRQDGALVAAHAARLLLVVVVAVVVRSLLLRGVRRLVRTAVEGSLPSALKPLRDRAFEPGALLTERRRLRAETLGSILRSVVTAGVATVAGAMALSELGLDLTPVVASAGIVGVAVGFGAQNLVKDFLTGMFMLLEDQYGVGDVIDAGPASGTVEAVGLRTTRLRDVEGTVWHIRNGEITRVGNKGQGWARALLDVPLSLDSDVAAVRQVALSVAESVWHDDDFAGKVLEQP
;
A
#
# COMPACT_ATOMS: atom_id res chain seq x y z
N MET A 1 -17.08 63.45 -39.32
CA MET A 1 -15.72 62.84 -39.17
C MET A 1 -15.53 62.09 -37.85
N THR A 2 -16.46 62.18 -36.90
CA THR A 2 -16.44 61.47 -35.60
C THR A 2 -16.91 60.01 -35.68
N SER A 3 -17.84 59.65 -36.58
CA SER A 3 -18.39 58.28 -36.62
C SER A 3 -17.42 57.21 -37.19
N ALA A 4 -16.49 57.59 -38.07
CA ALA A 4 -15.51 56.64 -38.64
C ALA A 4 -14.39 56.29 -37.65
N LEU A 5 -14.05 57.20 -36.73
CA LEU A 5 -13.08 56.97 -35.66
C LEU A 5 -13.66 56.10 -34.54
N ASP A 6 -14.96 56.22 -34.25
CA ASP A 6 -15.64 55.36 -33.27
C ASP A 6 -15.82 53.92 -33.79
N LEU A 7 -16.13 53.73 -35.07
CA LEU A 7 -16.24 52.39 -35.67
C LEU A 7 -14.89 51.64 -35.66
N HIS A 8 -13.77 52.34 -35.91
CA HIS A 8 -12.45 51.74 -35.82
C HIS A 8 -12.07 51.36 -34.37
N ARG A 9 -12.46 52.17 -33.37
CA ARG A 9 -12.22 51.87 -31.96
C ARG A 9 -13.02 50.65 -31.49
N LEU A 10 -14.30 50.55 -31.88
CA LEU A 10 -15.15 49.39 -31.58
C LEU A 10 -14.59 48.08 -32.18
N LEU A 11 -14.20 48.09 -33.46
CA LEU A 11 -13.61 46.90 -34.11
C LEU A 11 -12.26 46.46 -33.50
N ARG A 12 -11.43 47.41 -33.01
CA ARG A 12 -10.18 47.07 -32.28
C ARG A 12 -10.46 46.54 -30.87
N GLN A 13 -11.49 47.07 -30.20
CA GLN A 13 -11.84 46.69 -28.84
C GLN A 13 -12.41 45.26 -28.80
N ASP A 14 -13.31 44.92 -29.71
CA ASP A 14 -13.87 43.57 -29.84
C ASP A 14 -12.79 42.56 -30.27
N GLY A 15 -11.90 42.96 -31.18
CA GLY A 15 -10.76 42.13 -31.59
C GLY A 15 -9.76 41.84 -30.46
N ALA A 16 -9.48 42.82 -29.59
CA ALA A 16 -8.59 42.64 -28.45
C ALA A 16 -9.20 41.72 -27.38
N LEU A 17 -10.51 41.80 -27.16
CA LEU A 17 -11.23 40.91 -26.25
C LEU A 17 -11.22 39.47 -26.76
N VAL A 18 -11.54 39.24 -28.03
CA VAL A 18 -11.51 37.89 -28.63
C VAL A 18 -10.08 37.31 -28.59
N ALA A 19 -9.07 38.12 -28.89
CA ALA A 19 -7.68 37.70 -28.80
C ALA A 19 -7.27 37.32 -27.36
N ALA A 20 -7.76 38.03 -26.35
CA ALA A 20 -7.48 37.72 -24.94
C ALA A 20 -8.09 36.39 -24.51
N HIS A 21 -9.37 36.12 -24.85
CA HIS A 21 -10.02 34.84 -24.54
C HIS A 21 -9.35 33.68 -25.28
N ALA A 22 -9.01 33.88 -26.57
CA ALA A 22 -8.27 32.88 -27.36
C ALA A 22 -6.89 32.58 -26.77
N ALA A 23 -6.16 33.60 -26.30
CA ALA A 23 -4.87 33.43 -25.66
C ALA A 23 -4.98 32.65 -24.33
N ARG A 24 -6.02 32.91 -23.54
CA ARG A 24 -6.28 32.20 -22.28
C ARG A 24 -6.67 30.74 -22.53
N LEU A 25 -7.55 30.47 -23.50
CA LEU A 25 -7.88 29.10 -23.91
C LEU A 25 -6.64 28.35 -24.39
N LEU A 26 -5.79 28.98 -25.21
CA LEU A 26 -4.53 28.40 -25.66
C LEU A 26 -3.60 28.11 -24.48
N LEU A 27 -3.49 29.02 -23.52
CA LEU A 27 -2.72 28.82 -22.30
C LEU A 27 -3.24 27.61 -21.48
N VAL A 28 -4.55 27.49 -21.30
CA VAL A 28 -5.17 26.33 -20.61
C VAL A 28 -4.80 25.02 -21.29
N VAL A 29 -4.89 24.96 -22.62
CA VAL A 29 -4.54 23.76 -23.40
C VAL A 29 -3.05 23.44 -23.26
N VAL A 30 -2.17 24.44 -23.38
CA VAL A 30 -0.71 24.25 -23.24
C VAL A 30 -0.38 23.74 -21.84
N VAL A 31 -0.91 24.36 -20.79
CA VAL A 31 -0.72 23.92 -19.40
C VAL A 31 -1.24 22.50 -19.20
N ALA A 32 -2.42 22.18 -19.70
CA ALA A 32 -2.99 20.83 -19.60
C ALA A 32 -2.12 19.78 -20.30
N VAL A 33 -1.59 20.08 -21.50
CA VAL A 33 -0.68 19.18 -22.22
C VAL A 33 0.64 19.00 -21.47
N VAL A 34 1.20 20.07 -20.90
CA VAL A 34 2.42 20.02 -20.09
C VAL A 34 2.20 19.18 -18.83
N VAL A 35 1.15 19.48 -18.06
CA VAL A 35 0.79 18.73 -16.84
C VAL A 35 0.54 17.27 -17.17
N ARG A 36 -0.26 16.96 -18.19
CA ARG A 36 -0.49 15.58 -18.65
C ARG A 36 0.83 14.90 -19.02
N SER A 37 1.69 15.56 -19.77
CA SER A 37 2.97 15.00 -20.18
C SER A 37 3.88 14.69 -18.99
N LEU A 38 3.92 15.59 -17.98
CA LEU A 38 4.67 15.39 -16.75
C LEU A 38 4.10 14.24 -15.90
N LEU A 39 2.78 14.19 -15.70
CA LEU A 39 2.13 13.11 -14.96
C LEU A 39 2.33 11.76 -15.66
N LEU A 40 2.15 11.68 -16.99
CA LEU A 40 2.39 10.45 -17.75
C LEU A 40 3.87 10.05 -17.79
N ARG A 41 4.81 11.00 -17.76
CA ARG A 41 6.24 10.70 -17.53
C ARG A 41 6.44 10.09 -16.14
N GLY A 42 5.79 10.64 -15.11
CA GLY A 42 5.80 10.08 -13.75
C GLY A 42 5.25 8.65 -13.70
N VAL A 43 4.08 8.39 -14.29
CA VAL A 43 3.49 7.04 -14.37
C VAL A 43 4.41 6.07 -15.10
N ARG A 44 4.96 6.47 -16.26
CA ARG A 44 5.93 5.63 -16.99
C ARG A 44 7.17 5.34 -16.16
N ARG A 45 7.68 6.33 -15.42
CA ARG A 45 8.83 6.16 -14.53
C ARG A 45 8.52 5.15 -13.43
N LEU A 46 7.37 5.27 -12.76
CA LEU A 46 6.95 4.34 -11.70
C LEU A 46 6.77 2.91 -12.23
N VAL A 47 6.08 2.73 -13.35
CA VAL A 47 5.89 1.41 -13.98
C VAL A 47 7.24 0.81 -14.36
N ARG A 48 8.12 1.60 -14.97
CA ARG A 48 9.45 1.15 -15.35
C ARG A 48 10.27 0.75 -14.12
N THR A 49 10.29 1.56 -13.07
CA THR A 49 10.95 1.21 -11.80
C THR A 49 10.35 -0.03 -11.15
N ALA A 50 9.04 -0.26 -11.25
CA ALA A 50 8.40 -1.46 -10.71
C ALA A 50 8.75 -2.75 -11.49
N VAL A 51 9.03 -2.62 -12.80
CA VAL A 51 9.46 -3.74 -13.66
C VAL A 51 10.97 -3.98 -13.55
N GLU A 52 11.76 -2.91 -13.49
CA GLU A 52 13.24 -2.95 -13.50
C GLU A 52 13.86 -3.04 -12.10
N GLY A 53 13.13 -2.66 -11.04
CA GLY A 53 13.61 -2.64 -9.65
C GLY A 53 13.90 -4.02 -9.03
N SER A 54 13.84 -5.09 -9.82
CA SER A 54 14.28 -6.44 -9.45
C SER A 54 15.57 -6.80 -10.20
N LEU A 55 16.71 -6.39 -9.62
CA LEU A 55 18.11 -6.87 -9.81
C LEU A 55 19.12 -5.90 -10.46
N PRO A 56 20.33 -5.76 -9.86
CA PRO A 56 21.47 -5.13 -10.51
C PRO A 56 21.86 -5.91 -11.77
N SER A 57 22.22 -5.21 -12.85
CA SER A 57 22.64 -5.80 -14.13
C SER A 57 23.89 -6.71 -14.04
N ALA A 58 24.53 -6.78 -12.87
CA ALA A 58 25.73 -7.56 -12.59
C ALA A 58 25.49 -9.08 -12.50
N LEU A 59 24.25 -9.55 -12.27
CA LEU A 59 23.92 -10.97 -12.12
C LEU A 59 23.32 -11.63 -13.37
N LYS A 60 23.26 -10.91 -14.50
CA LYS A 60 22.76 -11.42 -15.79
C LYS A 60 23.41 -12.74 -16.25
N PRO A 61 24.74 -12.96 -16.18
CA PRO A 61 25.35 -14.16 -16.76
C PRO A 61 25.12 -15.46 -15.96
N LEU A 62 24.56 -15.38 -14.75
CA LEU A 62 24.20 -16.56 -13.94
C LEU A 62 22.75 -17.01 -14.14
N ARG A 63 21.88 -16.13 -14.67
CA ARG A 63 20.46 -16.41 -14.90
C ARG A 63 20.25 -17.39 -16.06
N ASP A 64 21.09 -17.32 -17.09
CA ASP A 64 20.94 -18.13 -18.31
C ASP A 64 21.33 -19.62 -18.11
N ARG A 65 21.76 -20.02 -16.91
CA ARG A 65 22.14 -21.41 -16.57
C ARG A 65 21.23 -22.10 -15.55
N ALA A 66 20.29 -21.40 -14.94
CA ALA A 66 19.36 -21.98 -13.97
C ALA A 66 18.01 -22.25 -14.64
N PHE A 67 17.43 -23.43 -14.40
CA PHE A 67 16.08 -23.83 -14.80
C PHE A 67 15.04 -22.70 -14.59
N GLU A 68 13.99 -22.71 -15.41
CA GLU A 68 13.05 -21.62 -15.74
C GLU A 68 11.82 -21.35 -14.80
N PRO A 69 11.84 -21.45 -13.44
CA PRO A 69 10.76 -20.88 -12.62
C PRO A 69 10.79 -19.34 -12.52
N GLY A 70 11.98 -18.73 -12.68
CA GLY A 70 12.17 -17.28 -12.49
C GLY A 70 11.66 -16.40 -13.64
N ALA A 71 11.70 -16.91 -14.88
CA ALA A 71 11.24 -16.18 -16.06
C ALA A 71 9.72 -15.94 -16.01
N LEU A 72 8.94 -16.98 -15.68
CA LEU A 72 7.48 -16.91 -15.56
C LEU A 72 7.01 -15.93 -14.47
N LEU A 73 7.72 -15.86 -13.34
CA LEU A 73 7.41 -14.91 -12.27
C LEU A 73 7.72 -13.46 -12.67
N THR A 74 8.80 -13.26 -13.41
CA THR A 74 9.22 -11.95 -13.92
C THR A 74 8.24 -11.43 -14.97
N GLU A 75 7.79 -12.31 -15.87
CA GLU A 75 6.81 -12.00 -16.90
C GLU A 75 5.44 -11.63 -16.29
N ARG A 76 4.98 -12.39 -15.29
CA ARG A 76 3.75 -12.05 -14.55
C ARG A 76 3.81 -10.69 -13.86
N ARG A 77 4.96 -10.33 -13.24
CA ARG A 77 5.16 -9.01 -12.63
C ARG A 77 5.11 -7.90 -13.66
N ARG A 78 5.77 -8.12 -14.81
CA ARG A 78 5.77 -7.17 -15.92
C ARG A 78 4.36 -6.91 -16.46
N LEU A 79 3.61 -7.98 -16.76
CA LEU A 79 2.22 -7.86 -17.23
C LEU A 79 1.34 -7.11 -16.21
N ARG A 80 1.49 -7.38 -14.91
CA ARG A 80 0.76 -6.66 -13.86
C ARG A 80 1.13 -5.17 -13.83
N ALA A 81 2.41 -4.84 -13.93
CA ALA A 81 2.87 -3.45 -13.94
C ALA A 81 2.42 -2.69 -15.19
N GLU A 82 2.40 -3.35 -16.36
CA GLU A 82 1.92 -2.77 -17.62
C GLU A 82 0.41 -2.47 -17.55
N THR A 83 -0.39 -3.41 -17.04
CA THR A 83 -1.83 -3.23 -16.81
C THR A 83 -2.13 -2.13 -15.78
N LEU A 84 -1.41 -2.11 -14.65
CA LEU A 84 -1.58 -1.03 -13.68
C LEU A 84 -1.18 0.33 -14.28
N GLY A 85 -0.12 0.34 -15.08
CA GLY A 85 0.32 1.49 -15.84
C GLY A 85 -0.73 2.00 -16.82
N SER A 86 -1.43 1.11 -17.54
CA SER A 86 -2.47 1.52 -18.48
C SER A 86 -3.65 2.17 -17.76
N ILE A 87 -4.10 1.58 -16.65
CA ILE A 87 -5.17 2.13 -15.80
C ILE A 87 -4.80 3.53 -15.31
N LEU A 88 -3.60 3.70 -14.74
CA LEU A 88 -3.13 5.00 -14.24
C LEU A 88 -3.03 6.05 -15.34
N ARG A 89 -2.57 5.68 -16.54
CA ARG A 89 -2.52 6.60 -17.69
C ARG A 89 -3.91 7.06 -18.11
N SER A 90 -4.89 6.16 -18.10
CA SER A 90 -6.29 6.48 -18.40
C SER A 90 -6.89 7.42 -17.35
N VAL A 91 -6.69 7.14 -16.06
CA VAL A 91 -7.17 8.00 -14.96
C VAL A 91 -6.54 9.40 -15.03
N VAL A 92 -5.22 9.49 -15.21
CA VAL A 92 -4.53 10.78 -15.36
C VAL A 92 -5.05 11.54 -16.57
N THR A 93 -5.22 10.87 -17.72
CA THR A 93 -5.70 11.53 -18.94
C THR A 93 -7.13 12.04 -18.77
N ALA A 94 -8.02 11.23 -18.21
CA ALA A 94 -9.41 11.63 -17.92
C ALA A 94 -9.45 12.80 -16.95
N GLY A 95 -8.74 12.73 -15.82
CA GLY A 95 -8.71 13.79 -14.81
C GLY A 95 -8.18 15.12 -15.35
N VAL A 96 -7.07 15.10 -16.08
CA VAL A 96 -6.53 16.33 -16.71
C VAL A 96 -7.49 16.88 -17.77
N ALA A 97 -8.12 16.03 -18.57
CA ALA A 97 -9.10 16.46 -19.56
C ALA A 97 -10.34 17.10 -18.90
N THR A 98 -10.84 16.55 -17.79
CA THR A 98 -11.97 17.13 -17.04
C THR A 98 -11.61 18.51 -16.49
N VAL A 99 -10.44 18.68 -15.86
CA VAL A 99 -10.01 19.97 -15.32
C VAL A 99 -9.78 20.99 -16.43
N ALA A 100 -9.10 20.60 -17.51
CA ALA A 100 -8.85 21.48 -18.66
C ALA A 100 -10.16 21.89 -19.34
N GLY A 101 -11.11 20.95 -19.49
CA GLY A 101 -12.45 21.22 -20.00
C GLY A 101 -13.19 22.22 -19.11
N ALA A 102 -13.21 22.01 -17.79
CA ALA A 102 -13.82 22.95 -16.85
C ALA A 102 -13.23 24.36 -16.97
N MET A 103 -11.90 24.48 -17.03
CA MET A 103 -11.24 25.77 -17.22
C MET A 103 -11.59 26.43 -18.57
N ALA A 104 -11.72 25.64 -19.64
CA ALA A 104 -12.15 26.16 -20.94
C ALA A 104 -13.60 26.64 -20.93
N LEU A 105 -14.52 25.89 -20.29
CA LEU A 105 -15.91 26.31 -20.10
C LEU A 105 -16.00 27.64 -19.34
N SER A 106 -15.15 27.83 -18.34
CA SER A 106 -15.09 29.09 -17.56
C SER A 106 -14.79 30.30 -18.42
N GLU A 107 -13.89 30.16 -19.38
CA GLU A 107 -13.49 31.25 -20.29
C GLU A 107 -14.59 31.57 -21.30
N LEU A 108 -15.50 30.63 -21.57
CA LEU A 108 -16.70 30.83 -22.38
C LEU A 108 -17.85 31.48 -21.59
N GLY A 109 -17.63 31.83 -20.31
CA GLY A 109 -18.64 32.41 -19.43
C GLY A 109 -19.70 31.42 -18.94
N LEU A 110 -19.44 30.11 -19.06
CA LEU A 110 -20.33 29.07 -18.54
C LEU A 110 -20.09 28.87 -17.04
N ASP A 111 -21.17 28.63 -16.30
CA ASP A 111 -21.10 28.37 -14.86
C ASP A 111 -20.42 27.02 -14.58
N LEU A 112 -19.39 27.05 -13.75
CA LEU A 112 -18.65 25.85 -13.32
C LEU A 112 -19.29 25.13 -12.14
N THR A 113 -20.28 25.73 -11.48
CA THR A 113 -20.95 25.16 -10.30
C THR A 113 -21.41 23.71 -10.54
N PRO A 114 -22.06 23.36 -11.67
CA PRO A 114 -22.47 21.97 -11.93
C PRO A 114 -21.28 21.01 -12.08
N VAL A 115 -20.20 21.47 -12.70
CA VAL A 115 -18.98 20.66 -12.94
C VAL A 115 -18.27 20.40 -11.62
N VAL A 116 -18.08 21.44 -10.81
CA VAL A 116 -17.44 21.34 -9.48
C VAL A 116 -18.28 20.50 -8.53
N ALA A 117 -19.61 20.68 -8.52
CA ALA A 117 -20.51 19.88 -7.71
C ALA A 117 -20.44 18.38 -8.08
N SER A 118 -20.46 18.07 -9.39
CA SER A 118 -20.35 16.70 -9.89
C SER A 118 -18.99 16.08 -9.55
N ALA A 119 -17.90 16.83 -9.73
CA ALA A 119 -16.56 16.41 -9.36
C ALA A 119 -16.44 16.14 -7.85
N GLY A 120 -17.12 16.93 -7.01
CA GLY A 120 -17.22 16.72 -5.58
C GLY A 120 -17.86 15.37 -5.22
N ILE A 121 -19.02 15.05 -5.82
CA ILE A 121 -19.71 13.77 -5.59
C ILE A 121 -18.83 12.59 -6.01
N VAL A 122 -18.21 12.66 -7.19
CA VAL A 122 -17.27 11.63 -7.67
C VAL A 122 -16.07 11.50 -6.73
N GLY A 123 -15.53 12.62 -6.25
CA GLY A 123 -14.42 12.64 -5.29
C GLY A 123 -14.78 11.96 -3.97
N VAL A 124 -15.97 12.23 -3.43
CA VAL A 124 -16.48 11.56 -2.21
C VAL A 124 -16.65 10.06 -2.44
N ALA A 125 -17.24 9.66 -3.56
CA ALA A 125 -17.43 8.24 -3.90
C ALA A 125 -16.08 7.49 -4.01
N VAL A 126 -15.09 8.10 -4.67
CA VAL A 126 -13.72 7.54 -4.76
C VAL A 126 -13.06 7.50 -3.38
N GLY A 127 -13.23 8.54 -2.56
CA GLY A 127 -12.71 8.60 -1.19
C GLY A 127 -13.23 7.46 -0.32
N PHE A 128 -14.54 7.22 -0.33
CA PHE A 128 -15.14 6.08 0.37
C PHE A 128 -14.70 4.73 -0.19
N GLY A 129 -14.57 4.61 -1.52
CA GLY A 129 -14.05 3.39 -2.15
C GLY A 129 -12.59 3.09 -1.77
N ALA A 130 -11.77 4.12 -1.54
CA ALA A 130 -10.36 4.01 -1.19
C ALA A 130 -10.09 4.02 0.33
N GLN A 131 -11.11 4.23 1.17
CA GLN A 131 -10.95 4.41 2.62
C GLN A 131 -10.15 3.26 3.28
N ASN A 132 -10.49 2.01 2.94
CA ASN A 132 -9.82 0.84 3.49
C ASN A 132 -8.35 0.78 3.08
N LEU A 133 -8.02 1.22 1.87
CA LEU A 133 -6.63 1.28 1.40
C LEU A 133 -5.82 2.23 2.28
N VAL A 134 -6.35 3.43 2.54
CA VAL A 134 -5.69 4.42 3.41
C VAL A 134 -5.51 3.86 4.82
N LYS A 135 -6.55 3.21 5.37
CA LYS A 135 -6.48 2.54 6.68
C LYS A 135 -5.36 1.51 6.70
N ASP A 136 -5.30 0.62 5.71
CA ASP A 136 -4.26 -0.41 5.60
C ASP A 136 -2.85 0.18 5.62
N PHE A 137 -2.61 1.22 4.83
CA PHE A 137 -1.29 1.86 4.74
C PHE A 137 -0.87 2.53 6.05
N LEU A 138 -1.80 3.26 6.70
CA LEU A 138 -1.50 3.93 7.96
C LEU A 138 -1.24 2.91 9.07
N THR A 139 -2.09 1.89 9.20
CA THR A 139 -1.89 0.83 10.20
C THR A 139 -0.59 0.08 9.96
N GLY A 140 -0.27 -0.27 8.70
CA GLY A 140 1.00 -0.90 8.36
C GLY A 140 2.23 -0.08 8.70
N MET A 141 2.18 1.22 8.43
CA MET A 141 3.26 2.14 8.77
C MET A 141 3.48 2.22 10.29
N PHE A 142 2.41 2.38 11.08
CA PHE A 142 2.53 2.44 12.54
C PHE A 142 3.02 1.12 13.14
N MET A 143 2.55 -0.04 12.66
CA MET A 143 3.04 -1.34 13.13
C MET A 143 4.57 -1.49 12.94
N LEU A 144 5.11 -1.00 11.82
CA LEU A 144 6.55 -1.01 11.55
C LEU A 144 7.32 0.02 12.39
N LEU A 145 6.75 1.21 12.59
CA LEU A 145 7.39 2.27 13.38
C LEU A 145 7.44 1.93 14.88
N GLU A 146 6.42 1.22 15.38
CA GLU A 146 6.29 0.80 16.77
C GLU A 146 6.96 -0.55 17.08
N ASP A 147 7.51 -1.22 16.05
CA ASP A 147 8.11 -2.56 16.16
C ASP A 147 7.20 -3.58 16.88
N GLN A 148 5.93 -3.61 16.49
CA GLN A 148 4.95 -4.52 17.12
C GLN A 148 5.23 -6.00 16.80
N TYR A 149 5.81 -6.27 15.63
CA TYR A 149 6.30 -7.59 15.22
C TYR A 149 7.15 -7.47 13.95
N GLY A 150 8.09 -8.40 13.80
CA GLY A 150 9.00 -8.51 12.67
C GLY A 150 8.81 -9.77 11.84
N VAL A 151 9.59 -9.88 10.76
CA VAL A 151 9.70 -11.12 9.98
C VAL A 151 10.37 -12.19 10.84
N GLY A 152 9.78 -13.38 10.90
CA GLY A 152 10.23 -14.49 11.73
C GLY A 152 9.48 -14.63 13.06
N ASP A 153 8.75 -13.59 13.48
CA ASP A 153 7.96 -13.66 14.70
C ASP A 153 6.73 -14.56 14.52
N VAL A 154 6.38 -15.29 15.57
CA VAL A 154 5.11 -16.03 15.62
C VAL A 154 4.07 -15.11 16.22
N ILE A 155 3.08 -14.73 15.41
CA ILE A 155 2.03 -13.80 15.84
C ILE A 155 0.65 -14.45 15.80
N ASP A 156 -0.26 -13.90 16.59
CA ASP A 156 -1.70 -14.08 16.47
C ASP A 156 -2.32 -12.74 16.04
N ALA A 157 -2.85 -12.70 14.82
CA ALA A 157 -3.50 -11.53 14.25
C ALA A 157 -5.04 -11.61 14.34
N GLY A 158 -5.59 -12.56 15.09
CA GLY A 158 -7.03 -12.83 15.23
C GLY A 158 -7.47 -14.05 14.42
N PRO A 159 -7.99 -13.90 13.19
CA PRO A 159 -8.48 -15.04 12.40
C PRO A 159 -7.36 -15.93 11.85
N ALA A 160 -6.09 -15.51 11.98
CA ALA A 160 -4.93 -16.27 11.55
C ALA A 160 -3.77 -16.08 12.54
N SER A 161 -3.09 -17.18 12.85
CA SER A 161 -1.88 -17.20 13.67
C SER A 161 -0.81 -18.04 12.98
N GLY A 162 0.44 -17.59 13.06
CA GLY A 162 1.54 -18.23 12.34
C GLY A 162 2.81 -17.39 12.38
N THR A 163 3.81 -17.86 11.65
CA THR A 163 5.10 -17.17 11.50
C THR A 163 5.00 -16.08 10.44
N VAL A 164 5.48 -14.88 10.73
CA VAL A 164 5.51 -13.76 9.79
C VAL A 164 6.56 -14.02 8.71
N GLU A 165 6.12 -14.14 7.46
CA GLU A 165 7.03 -14.29 6.31
C GLU A 165 7.45 -12.95 5.70
N ALA A 166 6.55 -11.97 5.71
CA ALA A 166 6.79 -10.65 5.14
C ALA A 166 5.84 -9.62 5.74
N VAL A 167 6.38 -8.46 6.09
CA VAL A 167 5.59 -7.29 6.49
C VAL A 167 5.68 -6.26 5.36
N GLY A 168 4.53 -5.94 4.76
CA GLY A 168 4.42 -4.86 3.78
C GLY A 168 3.61 -3.69 4.35
N LEU A 169 3.69 -2.54 3.69
CA LEU A 169 2.95 -1.35 4.13
C LEU A 169 1.42 -1.53 4.13
N ARG A 170 0.87 -2.37 3.25
CA ARG A 170 -0.58 -2.62 3.14
C ARG A 170 -1.01 -3.97 3.71
N THR A 171 -0.14 -4.97 3.65
CA THR A 171 -0.49 -6.35 3.99
C THR A 171 0.66 -7.04 4.70
N THR A 172 0.32 -7.84 5.71
CA THR A 172 1.22 -8.78 6.38
C THR A 172 0.96 -10.19 5.88
N ARG A 173 2.03 -10.96 5.65
CA ARG A 173 1.94 -12.36 5.23
C ARG A 173 2.38 -13.28 6.36
N LEU A 174 1.51 -14.23 6.71
CA LEU A 174 1.77 -15.24 7.74
C LEU A 174 1.73 -16.64 7.13
N ARG A 175 2.55 -17.55 7.67
CA ARG A 175 2.43 -18.98 7.41
C ARG A 175 2.03 -19.70 8.69
N ASP A 176 0.92 -20.43 8.66
CA ASP A 176 0.49 -21.24 9.79
C ASP A 176 1.20 -22.60 9.85
N VAL A 177 0.88 -23.38 10.87
CA VAL A 177 1.46 -24.71 11.12
C VAL A 177 1.05 -25.76 10.08
N GLU A 178 -0.07 -25.55 9.38
CA GLU A 178 -0.54 -26.40 8.28
C GLU A 178 0.15 -26.02 6.96
N GLY A 179 0.93 -24.93 6.95
CA GLY A 179 1.65 -24.41 5.80
C GLY A 179 0.84 -23.46 4.92
N THR A 180 -0.37 -23.07 5.33
CA THR A 180 -1.21 -22.10 4.60
C THR A 180 -0.63 -20.71 4.71
N VAL A 181 -0.60 -19.99 3.58
CA VAL A 181 -0.08 -18.62 3.49
C VAL A 181 -1.22 -17.60 3.52
N TRP A 182 -1.38 -16.94 4.65
CA TRP A 182 -2.37 -15.90 4.86
C TRP A 182 -1.83 -14.54 4.40
N HIS A 183 -2.66 -13.80 3.66
CA HIS A 183 -2.38 -12.41 3.29
C HIS A 183 -3.42 -11.53 3.97
N ILE A 184 -3.00 -10.87 5.05
CA ILE A 184 -3.90 -10.10 5.90
C ILE A 184 -3.75 -8.63 5.56
N ARG A 185 -4.87 -7.90 5.44
CA ARG A 185 -4.85 -6.45 5.31
C ARG A 185 -4.49 -5.83 6.65
N ASN A 186 -3.54 -4.92 6.65
CA ASN A 186 -3.06 -4.30 7.88
C ASN A 186 -4.18 -3.56 8.63
N GLY A 187 -5.13 -2.94 7.92
CA GLY A 187 -6.25 -2.24 8.53
C GLY A 187 -7.30 -3.15 9.16
N GLU A 188 -7.21 -4.47 8.97
CA GLU A 188 -8.04 -5.47 9.65
C GLU A 188 -7.40 -6.03 10.92
N ILE A 189 -6.10 -5.77 11.14
CA ILE A 189 -5.39 -6.17 12.35
C ILE A 189 -5.73 -5.17 13.44
N THR A 190 -6.78 -5.47 14.22
CA THR A 190 -7.21 -4.63 15.34
C THR A 190 -6.39 -4.88 16.62
N ARG A 191 -5.85 -6.10 16.76
CA ARG A 191 -4.96 -6.53 17.83
C ARG A 191 -3.98 -7.54 17.28
N VAL A 192 -2.74 -7.48 17.75
CA VAL A 192 -1.73 -8.51 17.48
C VAL A 192 -1.15 -9.01 18.79
N GLY A 193 -1.00 -10.32 18.93
CA GLY A 193 -0.24 -10.95 20.00
C GLY A 193 1.07 -11.49 19.43
N ASN A 194 2.21 -10.90 19.77
CA ASN A 194 3.52 -11.43 19.42
C ASN A 194 3.92 -12.48 20.47
N LYS A 195 4.03 -13.74 20.06
CA LYS A 195 4.32 -14.87 20.96
C LYS A 195 5.83 -15.06 21.20
N GLY A 196 6.68 -14.34 20.47
CA GLY A 196 8.14 -14.42 20.59
C GLY A 196 8.79 -13.18 21.22
N GLN A 197 8.04 -12.10 21.46
CA GLN A 197 8.62 -10.83 21.89
C GLN A 197 8.86 -10.78 23.40
N GLY A 198 10.10 -10.53 23.79
CA GLY A 198 10.52 -10.42 25.19
C GLY A 198 10.70 -11.79 25.84
N TRP A 199 9.64 -12.32 26.43
CA TRP A 199 9.64 -13.63 27.09
C TRP A 199 8.43 -14.45 26.67
N ALA A 200 8.59 -15.77 26.69
CA ALA A 200 7.52 -16.72 26.43
C ALA A 200 7.36 -17.65 27.62
N ARG A 201 6.15 -18.17 27.83
CA ARG A 201 5.86 -19.14 28.88
C ARG A 201 5.28 -20.40 28.27
N ALA A 202 5.89 -21.53 28.58
CA ALA A 202 5.31 -22.83 28.35
C ALA A 202 4.31 -23.13 29.48
N LEU A 203 3.03 -23.26 29.15
CA LEU A 203 2.00 -23.75 30.08
C LEU A 203 1.80 -25.23 29.80
N LEU A 204 1.95 -26.08 30.82
CA LEU A 204 1.84 -27.53 30.71
C LEU A 204 0.69 -28.00 31.59
N ASP A 205 -0.41 -28.41 30.97
CA ASP A 205 -1.53 -29.02 31.67
C ASP A 205 -1.30 -30.54 31.76
N VAL A 206 -1.05 -31.03 32.98
CA VAL A 206 -0.82 -32.46 33.24
C VAL A 206 -2.12 -33.09 33.76
N PRO A 207 -2.82 -33.92 32.97
CA PRO A 207 -4.03 -34.59 33.44
C PRO A 207 -3.70 -35.64 34.50
N LEU A 208 -4.45 -35.64 35.59
CA LEU A 208 -4.26 -36.56 36.73
C LEU A 208 -5.44 -37.53 36.85
N SER A 209 -5.17 -38.77 37.28
CA SER A 209 -6.24 -39.70 37.68
C SER A 209 -6.92 -39.20 38.95
N LEU A 210 -8.22 -39.49 39.11
CA LEU A 210 -9.00 -39.14 40.32
C LEU A 210 -8.41 -39.75 41.59
N ASP A 211 -7.70 -40.87 41.46
CA ASP A 211 -7.11 -41.62 42.56
C ASP A 211 -5.70 -41.12 42.93
N SER A 212 -5.19 -40.11 42.20
CA SER A 212 -3.83 -39.61 42.39
C SER A 212 -3.73 -38.72 43.62
N ASP A 213 -2.68 -38.93 44.42
CA ASP A 213 -2.32 -37.98 45.47
C ASP A 213 -1.75 -36.70 44.86
N VAL A 214 -2.52 -35.62 44.92
CA VAL A 214 -2.17 -34.30 44.38
C VAL A 214 -0.88 -33.75 45.03
N ALA A 215 -0.64 -34.04 46.31
CA ALA A 215 0.56 -33.57 47.00
C ALA A 215 1.82 -34.27 46.47
N ALA A 216 1.75 -35.59 46.28
CA ALA A 216 2.83 -36.37 45.69
C ALA A 216 3.11 -35.95 44.24
N VAL A 217 2.06 -35.76 43.43
CA VAL A 217 2.20 -35.27 42.06
C VAL A 217 2.87 -33.90 42.02
N ARG A 218 2.45 -32.97 42.89
CA ARG A 218 3.06 -31.64 42.96
C ARG A 218 4.56 -31.72 43.28
N GLN A 219 4.97 -32.58 44.20
CA GLN A 219 6.39 -32.77 44.51
C GLN A 219 7.18 -33.28 43.30
N VAL A 220 6.65 -34.27 42.59
CA VAL A 220 7.28 -34.81 41.38
C VAL A 220 7.35 -33.75 40.28
N ALA A 221 6.29 -32.96 40.07
CA ALA A 221 6.29 -31.90 39.08
C ALA A 221 7.34 -30.81 39.37
N LEU A 222 7.47 -30.41 40.64
CA LEU A 222 8.49 -29.45 41.07
C LEU A 222 9.91 -29.99 40.92
N SER A 223 10.16 -31.26 41.27
CA SER A 223 11.49 -31.85 41.11
C SER A 223 11.89 -31.97 39.64
N VAL A 224 10.96 -32.30 38.75
CA VAL A 224 11.21 -32.29 37.29
C VAL A 224 11.49 -30.87 36.81
N ALA A 225 10.70 -29.88 37.22
CA ALA A 225 10.92 -28.48 36.81
C ALA A 225 12.29 -27.97 37.28
N GLU A 226 12.70 -28.30 38.51
CA GLU A 226 14.03 -27.97 39.04
C GLU A 226 15.15 -28.70 38.29
N SER A 227 14.93 -29.94 37.83
CA SER A 227 15.90 -30.65 37.00
C SER A 227 16.10 -29.98 35.64
N VAL A 228 15.03 -29.47 35.02
CA VAL A 228 15.10 -28.72 33.75
C VAL A 228 15.85 -27.40 33.91
N TRP A 229 15.73 -26.75 35.07
CA TRP A 229 16.47 -25.51 35.37
C TRP A 229 18.00 -25.73 35.42
N HIS A 230 18.44 -26.90 35.88
CA HIS A 230 19.86 -27.24 36.01
C HIS A 230 20.43 -27.98 34.79
N ASP A 231 19.63 -28.20 33.75
CA ASP A 231 20.06 -28.85 32.53
C ASP A 231 20.76 -27.84 31.59
N ASP A 232 21.99 -28.17 31.19
CA ASP A 232 22.82 -27.35 30.30
C ASP A 232 22.13 -27.06 28.96
N ASP A 233 21.26 -27.97 28.48
CA ASP A 233 20.51 -27.78 27.23
C ASP A 233 19.47 -26.64 27.33
N PHE A 234 19.06 -26.28 28.55
CA PHE A 234 18.06 -25.24 28.84
C PHE A 234 18.67 -23.97 29.46
N ALA A 235 19.97 -23.97 29.74
CA ALA A 235 20.69 -22.81 30.26
C ALA A 235 20.50 -21.57 29.34
N GLY A 236 20.01 -20.47 29.92
CA GLY A 236 19.73 -19.23 29.20
C GLY A 236 18.46 -19.23 28.33
N LYS A 237 17.72 -20.35 28.25
CA LYS A 237 16.40 -20.43 27.60
C LYS A 237 15.25 -20.30 28.59
N VAL A 238 15.46 -20.74 29.82
CA VAL A 238 14.53 -20.52 30.95
C VAL A 238 15.00 -19.30 31.72
N LEU A 239 14.13 -18.31 31.88
CA LEU A 239 14.50 -17.00 32.43
C LEU A 239 14.40 -16.95 33.97
N GLU A 240 13.52 -17.75 34.56
CA GLU A 240 13.23 -17.74 36.00
C GLU A 240 13.06 -19.18 36.52
N GLN A 241 13.36 -19.37 37.81
CA GLN A 241 13.20 -20.65 38.48
C GLN A 241 11.70 -21.00 38.66
N PRO A 242 11.30 -22.27 38.45
CA PRO A 242 9.90 -22.72 38.52
C PRO A 242 9.26 -22.69 39.92
#